data_AF-A0AA39DZV1-F1
#
_entry.id   AF-A0AA39DZV1-F1
#
_cell.length_a   1.000
_cell.length_b   1.000
_cell.length_c   1.000
_cell.angle_alpha   90.00
_cell.angle_beta   90.00
_cell.angle_gamma   90.00
#
_symmetry.space_group_name_H-M   'P 1'
#
loop_
_entity.id
_entity.type
_entity.pdbx_description
1 polymer ?
#
loop_
_entity_poly.entity_id
_entity_poly.type
_entity_poly.pdbx_seq_one_letter_code
_entity_poly.pdbx_strand_id
1 'polypeptide(L)'
;MKFDETKLVIYESPEELDELFSNRSSDGGIAAAFEEIPYMKLCLAKYCSKYTAVQPTYKFDGFGFVFPKRSPLVPDVSMQVLNVTEGAKMVQVEKAWFRQTPSCPELTSSVSSNSIGLKSFWGLFLIAGVASSVALIICSYSLATYQLAPKSFKPFHLNTVILLSSETK
;
A
#
# COMPACT_ATOMS: atom_id res chain seq x y z
N MET A 1 11.69 -10.40 18.25
CA MET A 1 10.32 -10.02 18.63
C MET A 1 9.85 -10.98 19.71
N LYS A 2 9.19 -10.51 20.78
CA LYS A 2 8.56 -11.40 21.76
C LYS A 2 7.06 -11.45 21.45
N PHE A 3 6.58 -12.60 20.98
CA PHE A 3 5.16 -12.85 20.80
C PHE A 3 4.61 -13.53 22.06
N ASP A 4 3.34 -13.26 22.35
CA ASP A 4 2.59 -13.96 23.40
C ASP A 4 2.15 -15.31 22.83
N GLU A 5 2.79 -16.39 23.25
CA GLU A 5 2.55 -17.74 22.72
C GLU A 5 1.10 -18.20 22.92
N THR A 6 0.39 -17.67 23.93
CA THR A 6 -1.01 -17.98 24.18
C THR A 6 -1.96 -17.41 23.10
N LYS A 7 -1.46 -16.51 22.25
CA LYS A 7 -2.21 -15.89 21.15
C LYS A 7 -1.87 -16.47 19.79
N LEU A 8 -1.03 -17.51 19.75
CA LEU A 8 -0.74 -18.24 18.52
C LEU A 8 -1.88 -19.20 18.22
N VAL A 9 -2.35 -19.16 16.98
CA VAL A 9 -3.43 -20.00 16.49
C VAL A 9 -2.86 -20.91 15.41
N ILE A 10 -3.18 -22.20 15.52
CA ILE A 10 -2.89 -23.19 14.48
C ILE A 10 -4.11 -23.24 13.57
N TYR A 11 -3.88 -23.30 12.27
CA TYR A 11 -4.91 -23.44 11.25
C TYR A 11 -4.49 -24.55 10.28
N GLU A 12 -5.45 -25.20 9.65
CA GLU A 12 -5.19 -26.36 8.77
C GLU A 12 -5.55 -26.08 7.30
N SER A 13 -6.22 -24.97 7.00
CA SER A 13 -6.64 -24.66 5.63
C SER A 13 -6.66 -23.17 5.29
N PRO A 14 -6.60 -22.81 3.99
CA PRO A 14 -6.77 -21.43 3.55
C PRO A 14 -8.12 -20.81 3.91
N GLU A 15 -9.16 -21.63 4.05
CA GLU A 15 -10.51 -21.18 4.44
C GLU A 15 -10.55 -20.75 5.91
N GLU A 16 -9.98 -21.57 6.80
CA GLU A 16 -9.85 -21.24 8.21
C GLU A 16 -8.97 -19.99 8.39
N LEU A 17 -7.91 -19.87 7.59
CA LEU A 17 -7.07 -18.69 7.59
C LEU A 17 -7.85 -17.41 7.19
N ASP A 18 -8.73 -17.50 6.17
CA ASP A 18 -9.61 -16.38 5.78
C ASP A 18 -10.60 -16.01 6.89
N GLU A 19 -11.13 -16.99 7.62
CA GLU A 19 -12.02 -16.76 8.76
C GLU A 19 -11.28 -16.05 9.91
N LEU A 20 -10.08 -16.53 10.26
CA LEU A 20 -9.23 -15.94 11.29
C LEU A 20 -8.84 -14.50 10.96
N PHE A 21 -8.54 -14.19 9.69
CA PHE A 21 -8.26 -12.81 9.26
C PHE A 21 -9.51 -11.93 9.20
N SER A 22 -10.68 -12.51 8.95
CA SER A 22 -11.95 -11.77 8.89
C SER A 22 -12.47 -11.37 10.27
N ASN A 23 -12.12 -12.15 11.31
CA ASN A 23 -12.48 -11.86 12.69
C ASN A 23 -11.58 -10.79 13.32
N ARG A 24 -12.14 -10.03 14.26
CA ARG A 24 -11.37 -9.07 15.04
C ARG A 24 -10.43 -9.82 15.98
N SER A 25 -9.25 -9.27 16.26
CA SER A 25 -8.30 -9.88 17.20
C SER A 25 -8.87 -10.06 18.63
N SER A 26 -9.85 -9.25 19.05
CA SER A 26 -10.57 -9.44 20.32
C SER A 26 -11.46 -10.67 20.33
N ASP A 27 -11.86 -11.15 19.15
CA ASP A 27 -12.88 -12.18 18.94
C ASP A 27 -12.21 -13.48 18.43
N GLY A 28 -10.92 -13.66 18.72
CA GLY A 28 -10.14 -14.83 18.30
C GLY A 28 -9.51 -14.74 16.91
N GLY A 29 -9.60 -13.58 16.23
CA GLY A 29 -8.96 -13.38 14.93
C GLY A 29 -7.45 -13.09 15.01
N ILE A 30 -6.80 -13.06 13.84
CA ILE A 30 -5.35 -12.84 13.71
C ILE A 30 -5.03 -11.54 12.98
N ALA A 31 -3.90 -10.92 13.34
CA ALA A 31 -3.38 -9.73 12.66
C ALA A 31 -2.36 -10.07 11.56
N ALA A 32 -1.72 -11.23 11.67
CA ALA A 32 -0.69 -11.70 10.75
C ALA A 32 -0.59 -13.23 10.82
N ALA A 33 -0.13 -13.83 9.73
CA ALA A 33 0.22 -15.23 9.64
C ALA A 33 1.66 -15.35 9.12
N PHE A 34 2.41 -16.28 9.69
CA PHE A 34 3.75 -16.64 9.24
C PHE A 34 3.71 -18.09 8.83
N GLU A 35 4.00 -18.33 7.55
CA GLU A 35 3.96 -19.67 6.97
C GLU A 35 4.95 -19.74 5.81
N GLU A 36 5.24 -20.95 5.33
CA GLU A 36 5.98 -21.12 4.10
C GLU A 36 5.30 -20.42 2.92
N ILE A 37 6.13 -19.76 2.11
CA ILE A 37 5.73 -18.99 0.92
C ILE A 37 4.71 -19.73 0.01
N PRO A 38 4.90 -21.01 -0.35
CA PRO A 38 3.97 -21.69 -1.26
C PRO A 38 2.55 -21.84 -0.70
N TYR A 39 2.38 -22.05 0.62
CA TYR A 39 1.05 -22.10 1.24
C TYR A 39 0.39 -20.73 1.25
N MET A 40 1.16 -19.67 1.56
CA MET A 40 0.63 -18.29 1.48
C MET A 40 0.30 -17.88 0.05
N LYS A 41 1.08 -18.31 -0.94
CA LYS A 41 0.76 -18.09 -2.36
C LYS A 41 -0.58 -18.70 -2.74
N LEU A 42 -0.92 -19.87 -2.20
CA LEU A 42 -2.22 -20.50 -2.43
C LEU A 42 -3.36 -19.68 -1.81
N CYS A 43 -3.20 -19.25 -0.55
CA CYS A 43 -4.19 -18.40 0.12
C CYS A 43 -4.39 -17.07 -0.62
N LEU A 44 -3.30 -16.40 -1.00
CA LEU A 44 -3.35 -15.15 -1.75
C LEU A 44 -3.94 -15.32 -3.15
N ALA A 45 -3.69 -16.44 -3.83
CA ALA A 45 -4.33 -16.72 -5.11
C ALA A 45 -5.86 -16.84 -4.99
N LYS A 46 -6.36 -17.33 -3.85
CA LYS A 46 -7.79 -17.48 -3.57
C LYS A 46 -8.45 -16.19 -3.06
N TYR A 47 -7.75 -15.42 -2.22
CA TYR A 47 -8.27 -14.25 -1.51
C TYR A 47 -7.50 -12.95 -1.82
N CYS A 48 -7.01 -12.80 -3.05
CA CYS A 48 -6.13 -11.71 -3.50
C CYS A 48 -6.69 -10.30 -3.29
N SER A 49 -8.02 -10.15 -3.22
CA SER A 49 -8.70 -8.87 -2.99
C SER A 49 -8.74 -8.46 -1.53
N LYS A 50 -8.56 -9.42 -0.60
CA LYS A 50 -8.65 -9.20 0.84
C LYS A 50 -7.28 -9.01 1.49
N TYR A 51 -6.28 -9.76 1.03
CA TYR A 51 -5.00 -9.89 1.72
C TYR A 51 -3.81 -9.61 0.80
N THR A 52 -2.69 -9.21 1.41
CA THR A 52 -1.43 -8.99 0.72
C THR A 52 -0.27 -9.47 1.58
N ALA A 53 0.81 -9.91 0.93
CA ALA A 53 2.06 -10.19 1.61
C ALA A 53 2.83 -8.90 1.88
N VAL A 54 3.20 -8.66 3.14
CA VAL A 54 4.03 -7.52 3.55
C VAL A 54 5.50 -7.94 3.63
N GLN A 55 6.39 -7.09 3.10
CA GLN A 55 7.83 -7.38 2.98
C GLN A 55 8.61 -7.27 4.32
N PRO A 56 9.75 -7.98 4.45
CA PRO A 56 10.39 -8.85 3.44
C PRO A 56 10.05 -10.34 3.61
N THR A 57 10.03 -11.07 2.49
CA THR A 57 9.94 -12.54 2.48
C THR A 57 11.31 -13.13 2.82
N TYR A 58 11.43 -13.72 4.00
CA TYR A 58 12.65 -14.44 4.40
C TYR A 58 12.59 -15.88 3.92
N LYS A 59 13.57 -16.30 3.11
CA LYS A 59 13.75 -17.70 2.74
C LYS A 59 14.71 -18.34 3.73
N PHE A 60 14.17 -19.10 4.68
CA PHE A 60 14.96 -19.85 5.65
C PHE A 60 15.04 -21.36 5.35
N ASP A 61 14.10 -21.91 4.57
CA ASP A 61 14.02 -23.35 4.30
C ASP A 61 13.35 -23.69 2.94
N GLY A 62 13.24 -24.98 2.59
CA GLY A 62 12.56 -25.47 1.40
C GLY A 62 12.17 -26.95 1.44
N PHE A 63 11.32 -27.35 0.50
CA PHE A 63 10.89 -28.76 0.36
C PHE A 63 11.96 -29.65 -0.26
N GLY A 64 11.95 -30.93 0.13
CA GLY A 64 12.89 -31.92 -0.38
C GLY A 64 12.26 -33.29 -0.58
N PHE A 65 12.92 -34.11 -1.41
CA PHE A 65 12.61 -35.52 -1.58
C PHE A 65 13.51 -36.37 -0.66
N VAL A 66 12.93 -37.37 0.00
CA VAL A 66 13.65 -38.23 0.95
C VAL A 66 13.83 -39.62 0.36
N PHE A 67 15.07 -40.13 0.44
CA PHE A 67 15.43 -41.47 0.00
C PHE A 67 16.19 -42.22 1.09
N PRO A 68 16.14 -43.57 1.12
CA PRO A 68 17.02 -44.37 1.95
C PRO A 68 18.50 -44.05 1.69
N LYS A 69 19.33 -44.18 2.73
CA LYS A 69 20.78 -43.99 2.59
C LYS A 69 21.33 -44.92 1.51
N ARG A 70 22.19 -44.37 0.64
CA ARG A 70 22.80 -45.06 -0.53
C ARG A 70 21.80 -45.44 -1.64
N SER A 71 20.62 -44.82 -1.69
CA SER A 71 19.71 -44.99 -2.82
C SER A 71 20.36 -44.51 -4.12
N PRO A 72 20.35 -45.32 -5.20
CA PRO A 72 20.88 -44.91 -6.49
C PRO A 72 20.03 -43.82 -7.17
N LEU A 73 18.82 -43.54 -6.66
CA LEU A 73 17.90 -42.55 -7.23
C LEU A 73 18.25 -41.10 -6.87
N VAL A 74 19.04 -40.89 -5.81
CA VAL A 74 19.39 -39.54 -5.33
C VAL A 74 20.01 -38.67 -6.42
N PRO A 75 21.06 -39.09 -7.16
CA PRO A 75 21.65 -38.26 -8.20
C PRO A 75 20.67 -37.94 -9.33
N ASP A 76 19.92 -38.95 -9.81
CA ASP A 76 18.99 -38.77 -10.92
C ASP A 76 17.86 -37.81 -10.58
N VAL A 77 17.23 -37.97 -9.41
CA VAL A 77 16.13 -37.11 -8.97
C VAL A 77 16.63 -35.70 -8.69
N SER A 78 17.78 -35.55 -8.02
CA SER A 78 18.36 -34.23 -7.73
C SER A 78 18.66 -33.45 -9.01
N MET A 79 19.19 -34.13 -10.04
CA MET A 79 19.43 -33.53 -11.35
C MET A 79 18.13 -33.11 -12.05
N GLN A 80 17.08 -33.93 -11.97
CA GLN A 80 15.78 -33.55 -12.54
C GLN A 80 15.13 -32.39 -11.78
N VAL A 81 15.27 -32.34 -10.45
CA VAL A 81 14.79 -31.21 -9.64
C VAL A 81 15.48 -29.93 -10.11
N LEU A 82 16.81 -29.91 -10.21
CA LEU A 82 17.57 -28.76 -10.71
C LEU A 82 17.09 -28.30 -12.10
N ASN A 83 16.96 -29.24 -13.03
CA ASN A 83 16.52 -28.95 -14.40
C ASN A 83 15.09 -28.36 -14.45
N VAL A 84 14.20 -28.80 -13.55
CA VAL A 84 12.85 -28.24 -13.44
C VAL A 84 12.87 -26.87 -12.76
N THR A 85 13.61 -26.71 -11.66
CA THR A 85 13.64 -25.49 -10.84
C THR A 85 14.34 -24.34 -11.53
N GLU A 86 15.40 -24.60 -12.30
CA GLU A 86 16.15 -23.58 -13.05
C GLU A 86 15.57 -23.35 -14.46
N GLY A 87 14.67 -24.22 -14.91
CA GLY A 87 14.04 -24.14 -16.22
C GLY A 87 12.71 -23.37 -16.22
N ALA A 88 12.19 -23.09 -17.43
CA ALA A 88 10.88 -22.49 -17.62
C ALA A 88 9.72 -23.37 -17.12
N LYS A 89 9.96 -24.66 -16.86
CA LYS A 89 8.96 -25.60 -16.33
C LYS A 89 8.46 -25.17 -14.95
N MET A 90 9.33 -24.70 -14.06
CA MET A 90 8.91 -24.23 -12.74
C MET A 90 7.89 -23.09 -12.85
N VAL A 91 8.15 -22.12 -13.72
CA VAL A 91 7.23 -20.98 -13.96
C VAL A 91 5.88 -21.46 -14.49
N GLN A 92 5.87 -22.45 -15.39
CA GLN A 92 4.63 -23.02 -15.94
C GLN A 92 3.83 -23.75 -14.86
N VAL A 93 4.50 -24.52 -14.00
CA VAL A 93 3.90 -25.21 -12.86
C VAL A 93 3.33 -24.19 -11.89
N GLU A 94 4.12 -23.18 -11.49
CA GLU A 94 3.67 -22.10 -10.61
C GLU A 94 2.43 -21.41 -11.17
N LYS A 95 2.45 -21.04 -12.46
CA LYS A 95 1.32 -20.42 -13.12
C LYS A 95 0.10 -21.34 -13.20
N ALA A 96 0.28 -22.65 -13.36
CA ALA A 96 -0.82 -23.61 -13.46
C ALA A 96 -1.51 -23.86 -12.11
N TRP A 97 -0.74 -23.90 -11.01
CA TRP A 97 -1.25 -24.16 -9.66
C TRP A 97 -1.75 -22.91 -8.95
N PHE A 98 -1.06 -21.78 -9.13
CA PHE A 98 -1.43 -20.51 -8.52
C PHE A 98 -2.10 -19.58 -9.53
N ARG A 99 -2.87 -20.14 -10.48
CA ARG A 99 -3.55 -19.37 -11.54
C ARG A 99 -4.29 -18.19 -10.92
N GLN A 100 -3.88 -17.00 -11.33
CA GLN A 100 -4.63 -15.77 -11.09
C GLN A 100 -5.99 -15.94 -11.76
N THR A 101 -7.04 -15.94 -10.94
CA THR A 101 -8.38 -15.67 -11.44
C THR A 101 -8.36 -14.28 -12.10
N PRO A 102 -9.19 -14.00 -13.13
CA PRO A 102 -9.18 -12.70 -13.81
C PRO A 102 -9.40 -11.50 -12.87
N SER A 103 -9.87 -11.74 -11.65
CA SER A 103 -10.03 -10.76 -10.57
C SER A 103 -8.74 -10.43 -9.79
N CYS A 104 -7.66 -11.20 -9.95
CA CYS A 104 -6.39 -11.00 -9.25
C CYS A 104 -5.34 -10.46 -10.22
N PRO A 105 -5.01 -9.16 -10.20
CA PRO A 105 -3.88 -8.64 -10.96
C PRO A 105 -2.58 -9.24 -10.45
N GLU A 106 -1.56 -9.24 -11.30
CA GLU A 106 -0.29 -9.91 -11.06
C GLU A 106 0.35 -9.50 -9.73
N LEU A 107 0.65 -10.49 -8.87
CA LEU A 107 1.41 -10.34 -7.61
C LEU A 107 2.89 -9.94 -7.87
N THR A 108 3.17 -9.32 -9.01
CA THR A 108 4.42 -8.59 -9.20
C THR A 108 4.36 -7.37 -8.29
N SER A 109 5.51 -7.02 -7.75
CA SER A 109 5.80 -5.91 -6.81
C SER A 109 5.34 -4.51 -7.25
N SER A 110 4.48 -4.39 -8.25
CA SER A 110 3.66 -3.23 -8.51
C SER A 110 2.59 -3.13 -7.43
N VAL A 111 2.97 -2.49 -6.32
CA VAL A 111 2.04 -1.73 -5.49
C VAL A 111 1.04 -1.07 -6.44
N SER A 112 -0.20 -1.55 -6.45
CA SER A 112 -1.28 -0.79 -7.07
C SER A 112 -1.30 0.52 -6.30
N SER A 113 -0.69 1.54 -6.88
CA SER A 113 -0.69 2.88 -6.33
C SER A 113 -2.16 3.22 -6.15
N ASN A 114 -2.62 3.22 -4.91
CA ASN A 114 -3.94 3.70 -4.54
C ASN A 114 -4.00 5.16 -4.96
N SER A 115 -4.40 5.40 -6.20
CA SER A 115 -4.56 6.72 -6.76
C SER A 115 -5.61 7.41 -5.91
N ILE A 116 -5.16 8.36 -5.10
CA ILE A 116 -6.05 9.13 -4.25
C ILE A 116 -6.88 9.99 -5.20
N GLY A 117 -8.10 9.55 -5.47
CA GLY A 117 -9.00 10.23 -6.40
C GLY A 117 -9.30 11.65 -5.91
N LEU A 118 -9.58 12.55 -6.87
CA LEU A 118 -9.92 13.96 -6.60
C LEU A 118 -11.05 14.14 -5.58
N LYS A 119 -11.94 13.14 -5.45
CA LYS A 119 -13.01 13.08 -4.45
C LYS A 119 -12.49 13.11 -3.00
N SER A 120 -11.34 12.50 -2.71
CA SER A 120 -10.72 12.55 -1.38
C SER A 120 -10.19 13.95 -1.03
N PHE A 121 -9.99 14.82 -2.02
CA PHE A 121 -9.53 16.19 -1.84
C PHE A 121 -10.65 17.23 -1.87
N TRP A 122 -11.92 16.81 -1.79
CA TRP A 122 -13.07 17.72 -1.84
C TRP A 122 -12.98 18.85 -0.80
N GLY A 123 -12.57 18.54 0.43
CA GLY A 123 -12.41 19.54 1.49
C GLY A 123 -11.37 20.61 1.14
N LEU A 124 -10.23 20.22 0.55
CA LEU A 124 -9.19 21.15 0.13
C LEU A 124 -9.68 22.07 -1.00
N PHE A 125 -10.39 21.50 -1.97
CA PHE A 125 -10.96 22.24 -3.09
C PHE A 125 -12.01 23.26 -2.63
N LEU A 126 -12.82 22.89 -1.64
CA LEU A 126 -13.84 23.77 -1.05
C LEU A 126 -13.19 24.97 -0.34
N ILE A 127 -12.16 24.73 0.48
CA ILE A 127 -11.45 25.80 1.20
C ILE A 127 -10.78 26.76 0.20
N ALA A 128 -10.07 26.23 -0.80
CA ALA A 128 -9.41 27.05 -1.82
C ALA A 128 -10.43 27.86 -2.66
N GLY A 129 -11.56 27.25 -3.02
CA GLY A 129 -12.63 27.94 -3.75
C GLY A 129 -13.26 29.07 -2.96
N VAL A 130 -13.54 28.86 -1.67
CA VAL A 130 -14.10 29.91 -0.80
C VAL A 130 -13.10 31.06 -0.63
N ALA A 131 -11.83 30.76 -0.34
CA ALA A 131 -10.79 31.76 -0.17
C ALA A 131 -10.61 32.61 -1.45
N SER A 132 -10.58 31.97 -2.62
CA SER A 132 -10.49 32.64 -3.92
C SER A 132 -11.71 33.54 -4.19
N SER A 133 -12.92 33.04 -3.91
CA SER A 133 -14.16 33.80 -4.12
C SER A 133 -14.21 35.05 -3.22
N VAL A 134 -13.85 34.92 -1.94
CA VAL A 134 -13.79 36.06 -1.00
C VAL A 134 -12.76 37.10 -1.45
N ALA A 135 -11.58 36.67 -1.89
CA ALA A 135 -10.56 37.57 -2.41
C ALA A 135 -11.03 38.35 -3.65
N LEU A 136 -11.71 37.67 -4.59
CA LEU A 136 -12.27 38.33 -5.78
C LEU A 136 -13.34 39.35 -5.42
N ILE A 137 -14.21 39.04 -4.45
CA ILE A 137 -15.23 39.98 -3.95
C ILE A 137 -14.54 41.22 -3.36
N ILE A 138 -13.56 41.06 -2.47
CA ILE A 138 -12.83 42.18 -1.85
C ILE A 138 -12.10 43.02 -2.92
N CYS A 139 -11.43 42.36 -3.87
CA CYS A 139 -10.72 43.03 -4.97
C CYS A 139 -11.67 43.82 -5.87
N SER A 140 -12.83 43.25 -6.22
CA SER A 140 -13.81 43.94 -7.08
C SER A 140 -14.44 45.15 -6.38
N TYR A 141 -14.80 45.04 -5.10
CA TYR A 141 -15.28 46.17 -4.31
C TYR A 141 -14.22 47.27 -4.19
N SER A 142 -12.98 46.89 -3.87
CA SER A 142 -11.85 47.82 -3.79
C SER A 142 -11.65 48.53 -5.13
N LEU A 143 -11.59 47.80 -6.24
CA LEU A 143 -11.44 48.37 -7.58
C LEU A 143 -12.59 49.31 -7.95
N ALA A 144 -13.84 48.95 -7.63
CA ALA A 144 -15.00 49.81 -7.87
C ALA A 144 -14.92 51.11 -7.05
N THR A 145 -14.49 51.05 -5.79
CA THR A 145 -14.26 52.26 -4.98
C THR A 145 -13.10 53.11 -5.49
N TYR A 146 -12.04 52.50 -6.04
CA TYR A 146 -10.95 53.23 -6.68
C TYR A 146 -11.38 53.93 -7.98
N GLN A 147 -12.32 53.35 -8.74
CA GLN A 147 -12.84 53.94 -9.97
C GLN A 147 -13.94 55.00 -9.71
N LEU A 148 -14.71 54.87 -8.62
CA LEU A 148 -15.75 55.82 -8.19
C LEU A 148 -15.20 56.96 -7.31
N ALA A 149 -13.96 56.86 -6.82
CA ALA A 149 -13.30 57.98 -6.18
C ALA A 149 -13.09 59.11 -7.22
N PRO A 150 -13.58 60.33 -6.97
CA PRO A 150 -13.23 61.46 -7.83
C PRO A 150 -11.70 61.58 -7.86
N LYS A 151 -11.12 61.84 -9.04
CA LYS A 151 -9.67 62.02 -9.28
C LYS A 151 -9.07 63.26 -8.58
N SER A 152 -9.40 63.48 -7.31
CA SER A 152 -8.82 64.53 -6.49
C SER A 152 -8.59 64.03 -5.06
N PHE A 153 -7.65 63.12 -4.87
CA PHE A 153 -6.91 63.09 -3.61
C PHE A 153 -5.48 62.61 -3.83
N LYS A 154 -4.53 63.43 -3.35
CA LYS A 154 -3.09 63.39 -3.61
C LYS A 154 -2.41 62.11 -3.08
N PRO A 155 -1.26 61.69 -3.65
CA PRO A 155 -0.53 60.51 -3.17
C PRO A 155 -0.10 60.73 -1.72
N PHE A 156 -0.51 59.84 -0.82
CA PHE A 156 0.02 59.78 0.54
C PHE A 156 1.44 59.20 0.48
N HIS A 157 2.37 59.95 1.04
CA HIS A 157 3.82 59.74 1.00
C HIS A 157 4.26 58.36 1.53
N LEU A 158 5.14 57.71 0.78
CA LEU A 158 5.78 56.41 1.02
C LEU A 158 6.77 56.38 2.21
N ASN A 159 6.62 57.25 3.22
CA ASN A 159 7.68 57.51 4.21
C ASN A 159 7.37 57.10 5.66
N THR A 160 6.18 56.59 5.99
CA THR A 160 5.81 56.31 7.40
C THR A 160 5.88 54.84 7.80
N VAL A 161 5.85 53.87 6.86
CA VAL A 161 5.79 52.43 7.23
C VAL A 161 7.16 51.77 7.39
N ILE A 162 8.26 52.39 6.91
CA ILE A 162 9.62 51.82 7.09
C ILE A 162 10.11 51.91 8.55
N LEU A 163 9.50 52.74 9.41
CA LEU A 163 9.98 52.94 10.79
C LEU A 163 9.47 51.92 11.83
N LEU A 164 8.65 50.93 11.46
CA LEU A 164 8.19 49.90 12.42
C LEU A 164 8.97 48.57 12.37
N SER A 165 10.05 48.46 11.57
CA SER A 165 10.83 47.21 11.45
C SER A 165 12.25 47.28 12.02
N SER A 166 12.61 48.31 12.80
CA SER A 166 14.00 48.50 13.28
C SER A 166 14.21 48.46 14.80
N GLU A 167 13.25 47.98 15.61
CA GLU A 167 13.51 47.73 17.03
C GLU A 167 12.86 46.44 17.52
N THR A 168 13.57 45.33 17.32
CA THR A 168 13.57 44.20 18.27
C THR A 168 14.97 43.59 18.25
N LYS A 169 15.79 43.98 19.24
CA LYS A 169 16.94 43.21 19.72
C LYS A 169 16.48 42.41 20.93
#